data_AF-A0A9P1CZN6-F1
#
_entry.id   AF-A0A9P1CZN6-F1
#
_cell.length_a   1.000
_cell.length_b   1.000
_cell.length_c   1.000
_cell.angle_alpha   90.00
_cell.angle_beta   90.00
_cell.angle_gamma   90.00
#
_symmetry.space_group_name_H-M   'P 1'
#
loop_
_entity.id
_entity.type
_entity.pdbx_description
1 polymer ?
#
loop_
_entity_poly.entity_id
_entity_poly.type
_entity_poly.pdbx_seq_one_letter_code
_entity_poly.pdbx_strand_id
1 'polypeptide(L)'
;MPVADSKIGAPLAYAAALRHPLQLRSAYATGSEEPTYTTWKIRPKGEIKRTIDYIFHSSSLRASSLLSLPSDAEMAEMAPEKLPCLAYPSDHMALGVQLSYESG
;
A
#
# COMPACT_ATOMS: atom_id res chain seq x y z
N MET A 1 -9.76 28.28 5.48
CA MET A 1 -9.78 26.80 5.64
C MET A 1 -8.35 26.33 5.83
N PRO A 2 -7.97 25.65 6.92
CA PRO A 2 -6.60 25.17 7.05
C PRO A 2 -6.40 24.03 6.05
N VAL A 3 -5.59 24.30 5.04
CA VAL A 3 -5.10 23.34 4.05
C VAL A 3 -4.43 22.22 4.83
N ALA A 4 -4.83 20.97 4.59
CA ALA A 4 -4.15 19.82 5.17
C ALA A 4 -2.66 19.94 4.83
N ASP A 5 -1.82 19.98 5.87
CA ASP A 5 -0.40 20.27 5.78
C ASP A 5 0.24 19.35 4.73
N SER A 6 0.84 19.94 3.69
CA SER A 6 1.27 19.25 2.46
C SER A 6 2.36 18.19 2.70
N LYS A 7 2.89 18.13 3.92
CA LYS A 7 3.86 17.13 4.37
C LYS A 7 3.25 15.91 5.07
N ILE A 8 2.01 15.98 5.55
CA ILE A 8 1.40 14.86 6.29
C ILE A 8 0.97 13.77 5.29
N GLY A 9 1.77 12.71 5.22
CA GLY A 9 1.51 11.51 4.42
C GLY A 9 2.20 11.47 3.05
N ALA A 10 3.23 12.28 2.83
CA ALA A 10 4.16 12.01 1.74
C ALA A 10 4.88 10.67 2.00
N PRO A 11 4.99 9.76 1.01
CA PRO A 11 5.59 8.45 1.20
C PRO A 11 7.13 8.53 1.20
N LEU A 12 7.70 9.33 2.11
CA LEU A 12 9.15 9.56 2.18
C LEU A 12 9.92 8.25 2.44
N ALA A 13 9.30 7.32 3.17
CA ALA A 13 9.83 5.99 3.40
C ALA A 13 10.04 5.20 2.10
N TYR A 14 9.19 5.40 1.09
CA TYR A 14 9.29 4.71 -0.19
C TYR A 14 10.57 5.09 -0.93
N ALA A 15 10.76 6.39 -1.16
CA ALA A 15 11.94 6.88 -1.85
C ALA A 15 13.24 6.59 -1.08
N ALA A 16 13.19 6.59 0.26
CA ALA A 16 14.32 6.21 1.10
C ALA A 16 14.65 4.71 0.97
N ALA A 17 13.65 3.83 0.98
CA ALA A 17 13.82 2.39 0.82
C ALA A 17 14.46 2.04 -0.53
N LEU A 18 14.00 2.64 -1.63
CA LEU A 18 14.55 2.37 -2.96
C LEU A 18 16.01 2.82 -3.14
N ARG A 19 16.48 3.78 -2.36
CA ARG A 19 17.88 4.24 -2.36
C ARG A 19 18.75 3.55 -1.30
N HIS A 20 18.19 2.60 -0.55
CA HIS A 20 18.89 1.96 0.55
C HIS A 20 20.01 1.04 0.03
N PRO A 21 21.19 0.96 0.69
CA PRO A 21 22.30 0.10 0.26
C PRO A 21 21.97 -1.39 0.14
N LEU A 22 20.90 -1.84 0.80
CA LEU A 22 20.39 -3.23 0.68
C LEU A 22 19.66 -3.48 -0.64
N GLN A 23 19.61 -2.51 -1.56
CA GLN A 23 18.98 -2.63 -2.88
C GLN A 23 17.54 -3.13 -2.76
N LEU A 24 16.77 -2.47 -1.88
CA LEU A 24 15.40 -2.87 -1.59
C LEU A 24 14.48 -2.56 -2.77
N ARG A 25 13.54 -3.46 -3.01
CA ARG A 25 12.44 -3.30 -3.96
C ARG A 25 11.12 -3.56 -3.27
N SER A 26 10.06 -2.91 -3.72
CA SER A 26 8.70 -3.19 -3.25
C SER A 26 8.17 -4.43 -3.93
N ALA A 27 7.58 -5.34 -3.15
CA ALA A 27 6.93 -6.53 -3.68
C ALA A 27 5.72 -6.19 -4.56
N TYR A 28 5.07 -5.05 -4.32
CA TYR A 28 3.85 -4.62 -5.00
C TYR A 28 4.08 -3.64 -6.16
N ALA A 29 5.35 -3.30 -6.47
CA ALA A 29 5.70 -2.46 -7.62
C ALA A 29 5.66 -3.24 -8.93
N THR A 30 4.47 -3.60 -9.42
CA THR A 30 4.29 -4.26 -10.72
C THR A 30 4.57 -3.26 -11.84
N GLY A 31 5.54 -3.55 -12.70
CA GLY A 31 5.89 -2.62 -13.80
C GLY A 31 6.43 -1.26 -13.34
N SER A 32 6.94 -1.17 -12.10
CA SER A 32 7.36 0.08 -11.41
C SER A 32 6.22 0.92 -10.84
N GLU A 33 4.98 0.43 -10.87
CA GLU A 33 3.82 1.12 -10.31
C GLU A 33 3.36 0.42 -9.04
N GLU A 34 3.19 1.20 -7.97
CA GLU A 34 2.55 0.76 -6.73
C GLU A 34 1.03 0.71 -6.89
N PRO A 35 0.29 0.01 -6.01
CA PRO A 35 -1.16 0.09 -5.98
C PRO A 35 -1.65 1.53 -5.86
N THR A 36 -2.85 1.81 -6.40
CA THR A 36 -3.45 3.15 -6.37
C THR A 36 -3.68 3.67 -4.95
N TYR A 37 -4.01 2.77 -4.01
CA TYR A 37 -4.11 3.05 -2.58
C TYR A 37 -3.99 1.76 -1.77
N THR A 38 -3.52 1.89 -0.54
CA THR A 38 -3.50 0.84 0.49
C THR A 38 -4.34 1.24 1.70
N THR A 39 -4.73 2.52 1.78
CA THR A 39 -5.65 3.03 2.80
C THR A 39 -6.75 3.88 2.18
N TRP A 40 -7.95 3.80 2.76
CA TRP A 40 -9.08 4.65 2.43
C TRP A 40 -9.79 5.13 3.70
N LYS A 41 -9.58 6.39 4.04
CA LYS A 41 -9.91 6.95 5.35
C LYS A 41 -10.89 8.11 5.24
N ILE A 42 -11.98 8.07 6.01
CA ILE A 42 -12.87 9.23 6.18
C ILE A 42 -12.43 10.04 7.40
N ARG A 43 -12.39 11.37 7.24
CA ARG A 43 -12.20 12.35 8.33
C ARG A 43 -13.27 13.43 8.24
N PRO A 44 -13.52 14.19 9.33
CA PRO A 44 -14.43 15.34 9.28
C PRO A 44 -14.08 16.38 8.20
N LYS A 45 -12.81 16.42 7.76
CA LYS A 45 -12.31 17.34 6.72
C LYS A 45 -12.29 16.75 5.31
N GLY A 46 -12.78 15.52 5.11
CA GLY A 46 -12.87 14.88 3.82
C GLY A 46 -12.31 13.46 3.76
N GLU A 47 -12.20 12.97 2.54
CA GLU A 47 -11.75 11.63 2.19
C GLU A 47 -10.26 11.61 1.87
N ILE A 48 -9.56 10.57 2.32
CA ILE A 48 -8.13 10.37 2.07
C ILE A 48 -7.92 8.96 1.53
N LYS A 49 -7.56 8.83 0.24
CA LYS A 49 -7.07 7.59 -0.41
C LYS A 49 -5.57 7.73 -0.69
N ARG A 50 -4.75 6.80 -0.20
CA ARG A 50 -3.28 6.87 -0.36
C ARG A 50 -2.63 5.50 -0.37
N THR A 51 -1.45 5.41 -0.97
CA THR A 51 -0.52 4.30 -0.82
C THR A 51 0.55 4.68 0.16
N ILE A 52 0.55 4.06 1.34
CA ILE A 52 1.50 4.32 2.42
C ILE A 52 1.98 3.05 3.12
N ASP A 53 1.50 1.88 2.68
CA ASP A 53 1.88 0.57 3.16
C ASP A 53 2.72 -0.11 2.08
N TYR A 54 3.84 -0.71 2.47
CA TYR A 54 4.79 -1.33 1.54
C TYR A 54 5.39 -2.59 2.15
N ILE A 55 5.68 -3.58 1.32
CA ILE A 55 6.54 -4.71 1.71
C ILE A 55 7.81 -4.63 0.87
N PHE A 56 8.90 -4.18 1.49
CA PHE A 56 10.22 -4.15 0.86
C PHE A 56 10.97 -5.46 1.07
N HIS A 57 11.68 -5.91 0.05
CA HIS A 57 12.58 -7.04 0.14
C HIS A 57 13.86 -6.79 -0.65
N SER A 58 14.94 -7.48 -0.27
CA SER A 58 16.21 -7.43 -1.00
C SER A 58 16.22 -8.43 -2.16
N SER A 59 17.30 -8.43 -2.93
CA SER A 59 17.50 -9.33 -4.07
C SER A 59 17.63 -10.80 -3.70
N SER A 60 17.99 -11.14 -2.45
CA SER A 60 18.07 -12.53 -1.97
C SER A 60 16.70 -13.19 -1.75
N LEU A 61 15.63 -12.40 -1.82
CA LEU A 61 14.26 -12.85 -1.70
C LEU A 61 13.52 -12.67 -3.02
N ARG A 62 12.82 -13.72 -3.45
CA ARG A 62 11.89 -13.68 -4.56
C ARG A 62 10.46 -13.60 -4.05
N ALA A 63 9.72 -12.59 -4.53
CA ALA A 63 8.28 -12.52 -4.37
C ALA A 63 7.62 -13.39 -5.44
N SER A 64 7.02 -14.51 -5.04
CA SER A 64 6.43 -15.47 -5.98
C SER A 64 4.93 -15.24 -6.20
N SER A 65 4.25 -14.66 -5.22
CA SER A 65 2.81 -14.42 -5.26
C SER A 65 2.44 -13.26 -4.33
N LEU A 66 1.43 -12.49 -4.73
CA LEU A 66 0.90 -11.36 -3.98
C LEU A 66 -0.57 -11.62 -3.64
N LEU A 67 -0.98 -11.20 -2.45
CA LEU A 67 -2.40 -11.06 -2.12
C LEU A 67 -2.96 -9.92 -2.96
N SER A 68 -3.96 -10.22 -3.80
CA SER A 68 -4.64 -9.23 -4.62
C SER A 68 -5.37 -8.23 -3.74
N LEU A 69 -5.18 -6.94 -4.02
CA LEU A 69 -6.04 -5.89 -3.47
C LEU A 69 -7.35 -5.83 -4.26
N PRO A 70 -8.48 -5.50 -3.61
CA PRO A 70 -9.73 -5.36 -4.33
C PRO A 70 -9.65 -4.18 -5.31
N SER A 71 -10.25 -4.36 -6.49
CA SER A 71 -10.42 -3.30 -7.48
C SER A 71 -11.32 -2.18 -6.96
N ASP A 72 -11.29 -1.00 -7.58
CA ASP A 72 -12.20 0.09 -7.20
C ASP A 72 -13.68 -0.30 -7.32
N ALA A 73 -14.03 -1.18 -8.26
CA ALA A 73 -15.40 -1.69 -8.42
C ALA A 73 -15.80 -2.61 -7.26
N GLU A 74 -14.94 -3.58 -6.91
CA GLU A 74 -15.16 -4.47 -5.76
C GLU A 74 -15.19 -3.69 -4.44
N MET A 75 -14.34 -2.67 -4.29
CA MET A 75 -14.35 -1.79 -3.13
C MET A 75 -15.64 -0.98 -3.03
N ALA A 76 -16.18 -0.47 -4.15
CA ALA A 76 -17.43 0.28 -4.16
C ALA A 76 -18.63 -0.61 -3.78
N GLU A 77 -18.61 -1.89 -4.15
CA GLU A 77 -19.65 -2.86 -3.77
C GLU A 77 -19.55 -3.28 -2.30
N MET A 78 -18.35 -3.61 -1.83
CA MET A 78 -18.10 -4.13 -0.48
C MET A 78 -18.11 -3.04 0.61
N ALA A 79 -17.72 -1.83 0.26
CA ALA A 79 -17.56 -0.70 1.17
C ALA A 79 -18.15 0.58 0.56
N PRO A 80 -19.48 0.62 0.30
CA PRO A 80 -20.13 1.82 -0.25
C PRO A 80 -19.97 3.04 0.68
N GLU A 81 -19.86 2.79 1.99
CA GLU A 81 -19.56 3.79 3.02
C GLU A 81 -18.05 3.92 3.32
N LYS A 82 -17.19 3.33 2.48
CA LYS A 82 -15.71 3.34 2.56
C LYS A 82 -15.22 2.52 3.76
N LEU A 83 -13.91 2.56 4.03
CA LEU A 83 -13.30 1.79 5.12
C LEU A 83 -13.21 2.60 6.44
N PRO A 84 -13.26 1.93 7.61
CA PRO A 84 -13.55 0.51 7.80
C PRO A 84 -15.03 0.16 7.52
N CYS A 85 -15.31 -1.10 7.15
CA CYS A 85 -16.66 -1.62 6.94
C CYS A 85 -16.79 -3.04 7.49
N LEU A 86 -17.97 -3.67 7.35
CA LEU A 86 -18.22 -5.03 7.84
C LEU A 86 -17.24 -6.08 7.26
N ALA A 87 -16.81 -5.90 6.01
CA ALA A 87 -15.86 -6.79 5.34
C ALA A 87 -14.39 -6.44 5.61
N TYR A 88 -14.10 -5.20 6.05
CA TYR A 88 -12.75 -4.73 6.32
C TYR A 88 -12.72 -3.93 7.64
N PRO A 89 -12.22 -4.52 8.74
CA PRO A 89 -12.26 -3.91 10.06
C PRO A 89 -11.24 -2.77 10.24
N SER A 90 -10.45 -2.46 9.21
CA SER A 90 -9.42 -1.42 9.19
C SER A 90 -9.63 -0.49 8.00
N ASP A 91 -9.15 0.75 8.11
CA ASP A 91 -9.04 1.69 6.99
C ASP A 91 -7.79 1.45 6.11
N HIS A 92 -6.99 0.43 6.44
CA HIS A 92 -5.91 -0.08 5.62
C HIS A 92 -6.24 -1.48 5.10
N MET A 93 -5.87 -1.74 3.84
CA MET A 93 -5.95 -3.05 3.21
C MET A 93 -4.68 -3.85 3.51
N ALA A 94 -4.83 -5.14 3.77
CA ALA A 94 -3.70 -6.00 4.06
C ALA A 94 -2.85 -6.23 2.81
N LEU A 95 -1.54 -6.03 2.94
CA LEU A 95 -0.57 -6.50 1.97
C LEU A 95 -0.08 -7.89 2.39
N GLY A 96 -0.01 -8.81 1.43
CA GLY A 96 0.46 -10.17 1.63
C GLY A 96 1.38 -10.58 0.49
N VAL A 97 2.55 -11.13 0.81
CA VAL A 97 3.47 -11.64 -0.19
C VAL A 97 4.02 -12.98 0.26
N GLN A 98 4.11 -13.91 -0.69
CA GLN A 98 4.90 -15.12 -0.50
C GLN A 98 6.33 -14.85 -0.95
N LEU A 99 7.26 -14.97 0.01
CA LEU A 99 8.70 -14.80 -0.22
C LEU A 99 9.41 -16.15 -0.12
N SER A 100 10.26 -16.43 -1.09
CA SER A 100 11.22 -17.53 -1.03
C SER A 100 12.64 -16.98 -1.00
N TYR A 101 13.49 -17.57 -0.16
CA TYR A 101 14.92 -17.31 -0.20
C TYR A 101 15.53 -18.08 -1.37
N GLU A 102 16.29 -17.39 -2.22
CA GLU A 102 17.08 -18.03 -3.25
C GLU A 102 18.53 -18.04 -2.77
N SER A 103 19.01 -19.21 -2.33
CA SER A 103 20.45 -19.42 -2.15
C SER A 103 21.08 -19.52 -3.53
N GLY A 104 21.95 -18.57 -3.85
CA GLY A 104 22.84 -18.66 -5.02
C GLY A 104 23.83 -19.81 -4.90
#